data_AF-A0A966TD13-F1
#
_entry.id   AF-A0A966TD13-F1
#
_cell.length_a   1.000
_cell.length_b   1.000
_cell.length_c   1.000
_cell.angle_alpha   90.00
_cell.angle_beta   90.00
_cell.angle_gamma   90.00
#
_symmetry.space_group_name_H-M   'P 1'
#
loop_
_entity.id
_entity.type
_entity.pdbx_description
1 polymer ?
#
loop_
_entity_poly.entity_id
_entity_poly.type
_entity_poly.pdbx_seq_one_letter_code
_entity_poly.pdbx_strand_id
1 'polypeptide(L)' 'GFSDRLLDSDGNLHKFVNVFVADDDVRYMQGLATSVASGQTVSIIPAVAGG' A
#
# COMPACT_ATOMS: atom_id res chain seq x y z
N GLY A 1 -10.96 11.29 -4.59
CA GLY A 1 -11.18 10.73 -3.24
C GLY A 1 -9.87 10.26 -2.63
N PHE A 2 -9.89 9.70 -1.42
CA PHE A 2 -8.69 9.08 -0.82
C PHE A 2 -8.20 7.89 -1.64
N SER A 3 -9.13 7.04 -2.13
CA SER A 3 -8.81 5.88 -2.98
C SER A 3 -8.08 6.26 -4.27
N ASP A 4 -8.48 7.35 -4.94
CA ASP A 4 -7.82 7.82 -6.18
C ASP A 4 -6.36 8.26 -5.98
N ARG A 5 -5.93 8.48 -4.72
CA ARG A 5 -4.52 8.75 -4.39
C ARG A 5 -3.72 7.47 -4.14
N LEU A 6 -4.39 6.35 -3.95
CA LEU A 6 -3.80 5.05 -3.61
C LEU A 6 -3.85 4.07 -4.78
N LEU A 7 -4.88 4.15 -5.61
CA LEU A 7 -5.17 3.21 -6.68
C LEU A 7 -5.00 3.86 -8.06
N ASP A 8 -4.65 3.06 -9.06
CA ASP A 8 -4.71 3.47 -10.46
C ASP A 8 -6.13 3.31 -11.05
N SER A 9 -6.27 3.59 -12.35
CA SER A 9 -7.55 3.50 -13.06
C SER A 9 -8.14 2.09 -13.09
N ASP A 10 -7.30 1.08 -12.92
CA ASP A 10 -7.68 -0.33 -12.99
C ASP A 10 -7.98 -0.90 -11.58
N GLY A 11 -7.85 -0.06 -10.54
CA GLY A 11 -8.06 -0.43 -9.15
C GLY A 11 -6.86 -1.09 -8.48
N ASN A 12 -5.70 -1.13 -9.13
CA ASN A 12 -4.47 -1.68 -8.56
C ASN A 12 -3.76 -0.64 -7.70
N LEU A 13 -2.89 -1.10 -6.80
CA LEU A 13 -2.07 -0.19 -5.99
C LEU A 13 -1.17 0.67 -6.90
N HIS A 14 -1.28 1.99 -6.75
CA HIS A 14 -0.51 2.95 -7.53
C HIS A 14 0.99 2.70 -7.36
N LYS A 15 1.75 2.72 -8.47
CA LYS A 15 3.21 2.44 -8.48
C LYS A 15 4.08 3.38 -7.64
N PHE A 16 3.49 4.48 -7.15
CA PHE A 16 4.17 5.50 -6.32
C PHE A 16 3.65 5.50 -4.89
N VAL A 17 2.98 4.45 -4.46
CA VAL A 17 2.49 4.30 -3.09
C VAL A 17 2.97 2.94 -2.59
N ASN A 18 3.71 2.93 -1.48
CA ASN A 18 4.13 1.71 -0.82
C ASN A 18 3.20 1.44 0.35
N VAL A 19 2.73 0.22 0.47
CA VAL A 19 1.83 -0.20 1.55
C VAL A 19 2.50 -1.35 2.29
N PHE A 20 2.56 -1.24 3.61
CA PHE A 20 3.15 -2.23 4.48
C PHE A 20 2.15 -2.69 5.52
N VAL A 21 2.17 -3.98 5.85
CA VAL A 21 1.42 -4.56 6.97
C VAL A 21 2.43 -5.16 7.93
N ALA A 22 2.48 -4.63 9.16
CA ALA A 22 3.49 -5.03 10.15
C ALA A 22 4.93 -5.04 9.59
N ASP A 23 5.28 -3.96 8.89
CA ASP A 23 6.59 -3.69 8.26
C ASP A 23 6.93 -4.49 6.98
N ASP A 24 6.09 -5.45 6.58
CA ASP A 24 6.25 -6.19 5.31
C ASP A 24 5.51 -5.51 4.14
N ASP A 25 6.17 -5.33 2.98
CA ASP A 25 5.56 -4.73 1.79
C ASP A 25 4.55 -5.70 1.16
N VAL A 26 3.30 -5.25 1.02
CA VAL A 26 2.20 -6.07 0.51
C VAL A 26 2.42 -6.58 -0.92
N ARG A 27 3.30 -5.94 -1.70
CA ARG A 27 3.67 -6.38 -3.05
C ARG A 27 4.38 -7.72 -3.09
N TYR A 28 5.07 -8.09 -2.00
CA TYR A 28 5.69 -9.40 -1.85
C TYR A 28 4.80 -10.41 -1.09
N MET A 29 3.59 -9.97 -0.71
CA MET A 29 2.58 -10.77 -0.01
C MET A 29 1.40 -11.09 -0.95
N GLN A 30 0.17 -10.74 -0.56
CA GLN A 30 -1.06 -10.96 -1.34
C GLN A 30 -1.58 -9.66 -1.99
N GLY A 31 -0.73 -8.64 -2.11
CA GLY A 31 -1.13 -7.32 -2.61
C GLY A 31 -2.21 -6.69 -1.75
N LEU A 32 -3.21 -6.07 -2.41
CA LEU A 32 -4.36 -5.47 -1.72
C LEU A 32 -5.24 -6.49 -0.97
N ALA A 33 -5.10 -7.79 -1.24
CA ALA A 33 -5.79 -8.86 -0.53
C ALA A 33 -5.06 -9.31 0.75
N THR A 34 -3.91 -8.70 1.07
CA THR A 34 -3.16 -9.01 2.31
C THR A 34 -4.04 -8.79 3.54
N SER A 35 -4.29 -9.87 4.28
CA SER A 35 -5.08 -9.82 5.51
C SER A 35 -4.37 -9.01 6.59
N VAL A 36 -5.13 -8.15 7.29
CA VAL A 36 -4.63 -7.35 8.42
C VAL A 36 -5.36 -7.78 9.68
N ALA A 37 -4.61 -8.34 10.63
CA ALA A 37 -5.14 -8.73 11.93
C ALA A 37 -5.34 -7.50 12.83
N SER A 38 -6.25 -7.63 13.80
CA SER A 38 -6.48 -6.57 14.79
C SER A 38 -5.19 -6.22 15.54
N GLY A 39 -4.92 -4.92 15.66
CA GLY A 39 -3.72 -4.41 16.33
C GLY A 39 -2.49 -4.32 15.43
N GLN A 40 -2.55 -4.75 14.17
CA GLN A 40 -1.45 -4.54 13.22
C GLN A 40 -1.47 -3.13 12.64
N THR A 41 -0.27 -2.61 12.40
CA THR A 41 -0.07 -1.31 11.74
C THR A 41 -0.09 -1.49 10.23
N VAL A 42 -0.84 -0.62 9.56
CA VAL A 42 -0.77 -0.44 8.10
C VAL A 42 -0.10 0.89 7.81
N SER A 43 1.05 0.84 7.14
CA SER A 43 1.80 2.03 6.74
C SER A 43 1.57 2.31 5.27
N ILE A 44 1.15 3.53 4.93
CA ILE A 44 0.96 3.99 3.56
C ILE A 44 1.95 5.12 3.31
N ILE A 45 2.97 4.83 2.51
CA ILE A 45 4.11 5.71 2.30
C ILE A 45 4.12 6.13 0.82
N PRO A 46 3.93 7.41 0.50
CA PRO A 46 4.14 7.89 -0.86
C PRO A 46 5.62 7.67 -1.24
N ALA A 47 5.87 7.16 -2.43
CA ALA A 47 7.21 7.01 -2.96
C ALA A 47 7.83 8.40 -3.12
N VAL A 48 8.84 8.69 -2.29
CA VAL A 48 9.65 9.89 -2.43
C VAL A 48 10.83 9.51 -3.32
N ALA A 49 10.91 10.06 -4.52
CA ALA A 49 12.17 10.09 -5.24
C ALA A 49 13.11 10.95 -4.39
N GLY A 50 14.13 10.35 -3.79
CA GLY A 50 15.14 11.09 -3.04
C GLY A 50 15.67 12.22 -3.92
N GLY A 51 15.58 13.45 -3.40
CA GLY A 51 16.31 14.60 -3.94
C GLY A 51 17.77 14.53 -3.54
#